data_AF-A0A6P2CP61-F1
#
_entry.id   AF-A0A6P2CP61-F1
#
_cell.length_a   1.000
_cell.length_b   1.000
_cell.length_c   1.000
_cell.angle_alpha   90.00
_cell.angle_beta   90.00
_cell.angle_gamma   90.00
#
_symmetry.space_group_name_H-M   'P 1'
#
loop_
_entity.id
_entity.type
_entity.pdbx_description
1 polymer ?
#
loop_
_entity_poly.entity_id
_entity_poly.type
_entity_poly.pdbx_seq_one_letter_code
_entity_poly.pdbx_strand_id
1 'polypeptide(L)'
;MKKIIFEQTGNMITIFILGFALIQSIVLSPQPTPSSSQIHFGYGWFLLAAWFLIFDVCKHFYQKCAKDGYNINDGEFSVRDEREQYVSYFAMKRTFQVMVYGLIFVIVASLFFSLSLAANVTTVSIFIIIMLSSLLVITFSTYLISWIIYERSNFT
;
A
#
# COMPACT_ATOMS: atom_id res chain seq x y z
N MET A 1 -16.89 -4.11 9.65
CA MET A 1 -16.62 -4.32 8.19
C MET A 1 -16.45 -3.03 7.38
N LYS A 2 -17.37 -2.04 7.46
CA LYS A 2 -17.29 -0.84 6.61
C LYS A 2 -16.01 -0.02 6.82
N LYS A 3 -15.54 0.10 8.07
CA LYS A 3 -14.26 0.76 8.41
C LYS A 3 -13.06 0.13 7.72
N ILE A 4 -12.99 -1.21 7.68
CA ILE A 4 -11.88 -1.94 7.05
C ILE A 4 -11.91 -1.74 5.53
N ILE A 5 -13.07 -1.87 4.90
CA ILE A 5 -13.22 -1.60 3.46
C ILE A 5 -12.77 -0.16 3.14
N PHE A 6 -13.18 0.81 3.95
CA PHE A 6 -12.82 2.22 3.78
C PHE A 6 -11.31 2.45 3.90
N GLU A 7 -10.67 1.97 4.96
CA GLU A 7 -9.22 2.10 5.19
C GLU A 7 -8.41 1.38 4.10
N GLN A 8 -8.71 0.12 3.82
CA GLN A 8 -7.97 -0.67 2.83
C GLN A 8 -8.10 -0.09 1.42
N THR A 9 -9.29 0.40 1.04
CA THR A 9 -9.48 1.06 -0.26
C THR A 9 -8.66 2.35 -0.35
N GLY A 10 -8.67 3.17 0.70
CA GLY A 10 -7.88 4.39 0.75
C GLY A 10 -6.38 4.12 0.69
N ASN A 11 -5.90 3.10 1.40
CA ASN A 11 -4.51 2.65 1.36
C ASN A 11 -4.11 2.16 -0.04
N MET A 12 -4.95 1.38 -0.73
CA MET A 12 -4.67 0.96 -2.12
C MET A 12 -4.55 2.15 -3.08
N ILE A 13 -5.44 3.14 -2.99
CA ILE A 13 -5.35 4.36 -3.81
C ILE A 13 -4.04 5.10 -3.52
N THR A 14 -3.64 5.22 -2.26
CA THR A 14 -2.35 5.80 -1.86
C THR A 14 -1.19 5.10 -2.54
N ILE A 15 -1.18 3.77 -2.60
CA ILE A 15 -0.12 3.00 -3.27
C ILE A 15 -0.08 3.26 -4.78
N PHE A 16 -1.23 3.33 -5.45
CA PHE A 16 -1.24 3.63 -6.88
C PHE A 16 -0.69 5.03 -7.17
N ILE A 17 -1.09 6.04 -6.38
CA ILE A 17 -0.59 7.41 -6.55
C ILE A 17 0.90 7.49 -6.22
N LEU A 18 1.35 6.80 -5.17
CA LEU A 18 2.77 6.73 -4.81
C LEU A 18 3.61 6.07 -5.91
N GLY A 19 3.18 4.90 -6.41
CA GLY A 19 3.86 4.22 -7.51
C GLY A 19 3.97 5.11 -8.75
N PHE A 20 2.88 5.82 -9.09
CA PHE A 20 2.88 6.81 -10.16
C PHE A 20 3.88 7.97 -9.91
N ALA A 21 3.89 8.56 -8.72
CA ALA A 21 4.78 9.66 -8.36
C ALA A 21 6.27 9.25 -8.40
N LEU A 22 6.58 8.05 -7.93
CA LEU A 22 7.93 7.49 -7.96
C LEU A 22 8.40 7.24 -9.40
N ILE A 23 7.57 6.59 -10.23
CA ILE A 23 7.89 6.37 -11.65
C ILE A 23 8.12 7.70 -12.37
N GLN A 24 7.25 8.68 -12.13
CA GLN A 24 7.40 10.00 -12.73
C GLN A 24 8.72 10.67 -12.33
N SER A 25 9.15 10.53 -11.07
CA SER A 25 10.43 11.08 -10.61
C SER A 25 11.61 10.44 -11.33
N ILE A 26 11.55 9.13 -11.57
CA ILE A 26 12.58 8.40 -12.31
C ILE A 26 12.64 8.84 -13.78
N VAL A 27 11.48 9.05 -14.41
CA VAL A 27 11.41 9.44 -15.81
C VAL A 27 11.85 10.88 -16.02
N LEU A 28 11.55 11.78 -15.07
CA LEU A 28 11.89 13.21 -15.17
C LEU A 28 13.31 13.53 -14.70
N SER A 29 13.88 12.74 -13.80
CA SER A 29 15.21 13.01 -13.27
C SER A 29 16.29 12.62 -14.27
N PRO A 30 17.28 13.47 -14.55
CA PRO A 30 18.40 13.12 -15.41
C PRO A 30 19.22 11.99 -14.78
N GLN A 31 19.89 11.20 -15.63
CA GLN A 31 20.81 10.17 -15.15
C GLN A 31 21.92 10.82 -14.31
N PRO A 32 22.22 10.29 -13.12
CA PRO A 32 23.24 10.87 -12.26
C PRO A 32 24.61 10.77 -12.93
N THR A 33 25.40 11.84 -12.80
CA THR A 33 26.81 11.88 -13.22
C THR A 33 27.70 11.91 -11.98
N PRO A 34 29.00 11.59 -12.09
CA PRO A 34 29.93 11.66 -10.95
C PRO A 34 30.01 13.02 -10.28
N SER A 35 29.66 14.09 -10.99
CA SER A 35 29.73 15.48 -10.54
C SER A 35 28.37 16.10 -10.18
N SER A 36 27.25 15.44 -10.49
CA SER A 36 25.91 15.97 -10.17
C SER A 36 24.85 14.89 -10.11
N SER A 37 23.98 14.99 -9.09
CA SER A 37 22.71 14.29 -9.03
C SER A 37 21.58 15.31 -8.83
N GLN A 38 20.51 15.15 -9.58
CA GLN A 38 19.31 16.00 -9.48
C GLN A 38 18.08 15.11 -9.44
N ILE A 39 17.16 15.44 -8.53
CA ILE A 39 15.87 14.75 -8.41
C ILE A 39 14.78 15.74 -8.78
N HIS A 40 14.00 15.39 -9.80
CA HIS A 40 12.85 16.16 -10.23
C HIS A 40 11.57 15.50 -9.73
N PHE A 41 10.82 16.24 -8.91
CA PHE A 41 9.50 15.85 -8.44
C PHE A 41 8.47 16.29 -9.47
N GLY A 42 7.75 15.33 -10.06
CA GLY A 42 6.63 15.65 -10.96
C GLY A 42 5.31 15.90 -10.21
N TYR A 43 4.25 16.16 -10.96
CA TYR A 43 2.92 16.46 -10.41
C TYR A 43 2.29 15.30 -9.61
N GLY A 44 2.78 14.07 -9.74
CA GLY A 44 2.33 12.91 -8.96
C GLY A 44 2.53 13.11 -7.46
N TRP A 45 3.56 13.85 -7.04
CA TRP A 45 3.75 14.22 -5.63
C TRP A 45 2.70 15.20 -5.12
N PHE A 46 2.26 16.12 -5.98
CA PHE A 46 1.15 17.02 -5.66
C PHE A 46 -0.16 16.24 -5.54
N LEU A 47 -0.41 15.27 -6.43
CA LEU A 47 -1.55 14.37 -6.32
C LEU A 47 -1.51 13.55 -5.02
N LEU A 48 -0.33 13.06 -4.62
CA LEU A 48 -0.16 12.32 -3.38
C LEU A 48 -0.45 13.19 -2.15
N ALA A 49 0.07 14.42 -2.12
CA ALA A 49 -0.20 15.37 -1.04
C ALA A 49 -1.68 15.73 -0.97
N ALA A 50 -2.31 16.03 -2.11
CA ALA A 50 -3.75 16.30 -2.18
C ALA A 50 -4.58 15.10 -1.71
N TRP A 51 -4.19 13.89 -2.10
CA TRP A 51 -4.85 12.67 -1.66
C TRP A 51 -4.75 12.45 -0.16
N PHE A 52 -3.59 12.68 0.46
CA PHE A 52 -3.47 12.56 1.91
C PHE A 52 -4.38 13.53 2.65
N LEU A 53 -4.48 14.79 2.18
CA LEU A 53 -5.43 15.76 2.76
C LEU A 53 -6.88 15.31 2.61
N ILE A 54 -7.27 14.83 1.42
CA ILE A 54 -8.63 14.35 1.17
C ILE A 54 -8.92 13.11 2.02
N PHE A 55 -7.98 12.17 2.10
CA PHE A 55 -8.19 10.92 2.82
C PHE A 55 -8.29 11.17 4.33
N ASP A 56 -7.47 12.06 4.88
CA ASP A 56 -7.53 12.48 6.28
C ASP A 56 -8.87 13.15 6.62
N VAL A 57 -9.34 14.08 5.78
CA VAL A 57 -10.67 14.69 5.93
C VAL A 57 -11.77 13.62 5.85
N CYS A 58 -11.65 12.65 4.94
CA CYS A 58 -12.58 11.53 4.85
C CYS A 58 -12.60 10.69 6.14
N LYS A 59 -11.44 10.41 6.76
CA LYS A 59 -11.33 9.69 8.03
C LYS A 59 -12.04 10.45 9.16
N HIS A 60 -11.81 11.76 9.25
CA HIS A 60 -12.49 12.65 10.20
C HIS A 60 -14.00 12.66 10.03
N PHE A 61 -14.48 12.72 8.79
CA PHE A 61 -15.92 12.64 8.51
C PHE A 61 -16.49 11.27 8.84
N TYR A 62 -15.77 10.21 8.49
CA TYR A 62 -16.17 8.82 8.75
C TYR A 62 -16.37 8.55 10.24
N GLN A 63 -15.42 8.95 11.09
CA GLN A 63 -15.53 8.79 12.55
C GLN A 63 -16.80 9.44 13.11
N LYS A 64 -17.16 10.63 12.61
CA LYS A 64 -18.37 11.34 13.07
C LYS A 64 -19.67 10.66 12.63
N CYS A 65 -19.67 10.02 11.46
CA CYS A 65 -20.89 9.48 10.85
C CYS A 65 -21.15 8.00 11.12
N ALA A 66 -20.10 7.16 11.17
CA ALA A 66 -20.26 5.71 11.06
C ALA A 66 -20.75 5.02 12.34
N LYS A 67 -20.59 5.65 13.53
CA LYS A 67 -20.99 5.12 14.87
C LYS A 67 -20.61 3.65 15.11
N ASP A 68 -19.59 3.14 14.42
CA ASP A 68 -19.18 1.73 14.43
C ASP A 68 -17.94 1.48 15.32
N GLY A 69 -17.59 2.47 16.15
CA GLY A 69 -16.42 2.42 17.03
C GLY A 69 -15.11 2.75 16.31
N TYR A 70 -15.16 3.28 15.08
CA TYR A 70 -13.96 3.75 14.38
C TYR A 70 -13.30 4.93 15.12
N ASN A 71 -11.99 4.82 15.36
CA ASN A 71 -11.14 5.84 15.95
C ASN A 71 -9.99 6.14 14.99
N ILE A 72 -9.82 7.38 14.59
CA ILE A 72 -8.77 7.76 13.61
C ILE A 72 -7.37 7.40 14.09
N ASN A 73 -7.11 7.50 15.41
CA ASN A 73 -5.80 7.18 15.98
C ASN A 73 -5.44 5.69 15.82
N ASP A 74 -6.46 4.82 15.85
CA ASP A 74 -6.28 3.37 15.74
C ASP A 74 -6.50 2.88 14.30
N GLY A 75 -7.16 3.70 13.46
CA GLY A 75 -7.37 3.46 12.04
C GLY A 75 -8.01 2.11 11.76
N GLU A 76 -7.34 1.28 10.96
CA GLU A 76 -7.78 -0.10 10.64
C GLU A 76 -7.80 -1.04 11.84
N PHE A 77 -7.06 -0.73 12.91
CA PHE A 77 -7.05 -1.47 14.17
C PHE A 77 -8.05 -0.93 15.19
N SER A 78 -8.93 -0.01 14.78
CA SER A 78 -10.05 0.39 15.63
C SER A 78 -10.91 -0.83 15.92
N VAL A 79 -10.99 -1.21 17.19
CA VAL A 79 -11.74 -2.39 17.64
C VAL A 79 -12.90 -1.93 18.51
N ARG A 80 -14.10 -2.46 18.23
CA ARG A 80 -15.30 -2.22 19.05
C ARG A 80 -15.50 -3.30 20.11
N ASP A 81 -15.10 -4.54 19.82
CA ASP A 81 -15.28 -5.70 20.69
C ASP A 81 -14.11 -6.69 20.59
N GLU A 82 -14.01 -7.62 21.55
CA GLU A 82 -12.93 -8.63 21.57
C GLU A 82 -12.92 -9.49 20.30
N ARG A 83 -14.08 -9.70 19.67
CA ARG A 83 -14.21 -10.48 18.43
C ARG A 83 -13.48 -9.82 17.27
N GLU A 84 -13.66 -8.52 17.07
CA GLU A 84 -12.93 -7.76 16.05
C GLU A 84 -11.42 -7.78 16.32
N GLN A 85 -10.99 -7.83 17.57
CA GLN A 85 -9.57 -7.99 17.92
C GLN A 85 -9.00 -9.33 17.44
N TYR A 86 -9.71 -10.44 17.69
CA TYR A 86 -9.32 -11.75 17.20
C TYR A 86 -9.27 -11.80 15.67
N VAL A 87 -10.30 -11.28 14.98
CA VAL A 87 -10.34 -11.24 13.52
C VAL A 87 -9.17 -10.41 12.96
N SER A 88 -8.89 -9.25 13.58
CA SER A 88 -7.73 -8.40 13.22
C SER A 88 -6.42 -9.16 13.30
N TYR A 89 -6.22 -9.90 14.39
CA TYR A 89 -4.98 -10.64 14.64
C TYR A 89 -4.75 -11.72 13.58
N PHE A 90 -5.77 -12.53 13.28
CA PHE A 90 -5.64 -13.58 12.25
C PHE A 90 -5.49 -13.02 10.85
N ALA A 91 -6.24 -11.96 10.50
CA ALA A 91 -6.09 -11.26 9.23
C ALA A 91 -4.69 -10.67 9.07
N MET A 92 -4.16 -10.03 10.12
CA MET A 92 -2.80 -9.47 10.16
C MET A 92 -1.74 -10.55 10.02
N LYS A 93 -1.87 -11.67 10.76
CA LYS A 93 -0.94 -12.80 10.66
C LYS A 93 -0.85 -13.34 9.23
N ARG A 94 -2.00 -13.53 8.57
CA ARG A 94 -2.04 -14.00 7.17
C ARG A 94 -1.43 -12.98 6.21
N THR A 95 -1.76 -11.71 6.41
CA THR A 95 -1.25 -10.59 5.61
C THR A 95 0.26 -10.48 5.71
N PHE A 96 0.81 -10.59 6.92
CA PHE A 96 2.25 -10.57 7.15
C PHE A 96 2.97 -11.72 6.45
N GLN A 97 2.42 -12.94 6.49
CA GLN A 97 2.98 -14.07 5.76
C GLN A 97 3.03 -13.82 4.25
N VAL A 98 1.94 -13.30 3.67
CA VAL A 98 1.89 -12.96 2.24
C VAL A 98 2.89 -11.85 1.90
N MET A 99 2.99 -10.82 2.73
CA MET A 99 3.95 -9.72 2.55
C MET A 99 5.39 -10.25 2.54
N VAL A 100 5.76 -11.11 3.50
CA VAL A 100 7.13 -11.67 3.59
C VAL A 100 7.45 -12.53 2.38
N TYR A 101 6.58 -13.48 2.01
CA TYR A 101 6.83 -14.33 0.83
C TYR A 101 6.85 -13.51 -0.46
N GLY A 102 5.96 -12.53 -0.58
CA GLY A 102 5.93 -11.61 -1.70
C GLY A 102 7.19 -10.75 -1.80
N LEU A 103 7.72 -10.26 -0.67
CA LEU A 103 8.98 -9.50 -0.64
C LEU A 103 10.15 -10.34 -1.12
N ILE A 104 10.27 -11.58 -0.64
CA ILE A 104 11.30 -12.53 -1.11
C ILE A 104 11.18 -12.71 -2.63
N PHE A 105 9.96 -12.92 -3.13
CA PHE A 105 9.71 -13.04 -4.56
C PHE A 105 10.11 -11.77 -5.34
N VAL A 106 9.73 -10.58 -4.87
CA VAL A 106 10.08 -9.32 -5.53
C VAL A 106 11.59 -9.12 -5.57
N ILE A 107 12.32 -9.42 -4.49
CA ILE A 107 13.78 -9.33 -4.45
C ILE A 107 14.41 -10.26 -5.48
N VAL A 108 14.01 -11.53 -5.50
CA VAL A 108 14.54 -12.54 -6.44
C VAL A 108 14.20 -12.16 -7.88
N ALA A 109 12.95 -11.78 -8.16
CA ALA A 109 12.51 -11.35 -9.48
C ALA A 109 13.27 -10.11 -9.97
N SER A 110 13.50 -9.13 -9.08
CA SER A 110 14.25 -7.91 -9.40
C SER A 110 15.71 -8.22 -9.72
N LEU A 111 16.34 -9.14 -8.98
CA LEU A 111 17.69 -9.60 -9.26
C LEU A 111 17.79 -10.22 -10.65
N PHE A 112 16.94 -11.20 -10.97
CA PHE A 112 16.96 -11.83 -12.30
C PHE A 112 16.63 -10.86 -13.42
N PHE A 113 15.69 -9.93 -13.21
CA PHE A 113 15.36 -8.90 -14.19
C PHE A 113 16.55 -7.96 -14.43
N SER A 114 17.29 -7.60 -13.39
CA SER A 114 18.49 -6.75 -13.50
C SER A 114 19.66 -7.41 -14.24
N LEU A 115 19.74 -8.76 -14.21
CA LEU A 115 20.76 -9.52 -14.94
C LEU A 115 20.43 -9.69 -16.43
N SER A 116 19.23 -9.31 -16.87
CA SER A 116 18.85 -9.36 -18.28
C SER A 116 19.67 -8.35 -19.10
N LEU A 117 20.35 -8.84 -20.14
CA LEU A 117 21.28 -8.07 -21.00
C LEU A 117 20.66 -6.85 -21.71
N ALA A 118 19.34 -6.68 -21.66
CA ALA A 118 18.61 -5.58 -22.29
C ALA A 118 18.06 -4.53 -21.31
N ALA A 119 18.18 -4.73 -19.99
CA ALA A 119 17.56 -3.83 -19.01
C ALA A 119 18.50 -2.68 -18.61
N ASN A 120 18.12 -1.43 -18.92
CA ASN A 120 18.82 -0.26 -18.38
C ASN A 120 18.35 0.07 -16.95
N VAL A 121 19.14 0.87 -16.22
CA VAL A 121 18.88 1.23 -14.82
C VAL A 121 17.49 1.84 -14.61
N THR A 122 17.03 2.68 -15.55
CA THR A 122 15.67 3.27 -15.52
C THR A 122 14.59 2.19 -15.56
N THR A 123 14.71 1.24 -16.50
CA THR A 123 13.74 0.15 -16.68
C THR A 123 13.72 -0.77 -15.46
N VAL A 124 14.90 -1.10 -14.91
CA VAL A 124 15.01 -1.89 -13.67
C VAL A 124 14.33 -1.17 -12.50
N SER A 125 14.56 0.14 -12.35
CA SER A 125 14.00 0.91 -11.25
C SER A 125 12.47 1.04 -11.35
N ILE A 126 11.93 1.27 -12.56
CA ILE A 126 10.49 1.28 -12.80
C ILE A 126 9.88 -0.09 -12.51
N PHE A 127 10.53 -1.17 -12.96
CA PHE A 127 10.09 -2.54 -12.69
C PHE A 127 10.00 -2.82 -11.19
N ILE A 128 11.02 -2.46 -10.42
CA ILE A 128 11.03 -2.61 -8.96
C ILE A 128 9.86 -1.85 -8.31
N ILE A 129 9.61 -0.60 -8.73
CA ILE A 129 8.48 0.18 -8.19
C ILE A 129 7.15 -0.49 -8.50
N ILE A 130 6.95 -0.97 -9.73
CA ILE A 130 5.71 -1.66 -10.12
C ILE A 130 5.52 -2.92 -9.27
N MET A 131 6.57 -3.72 -9.10
CA MET A 131 6.52 -4.96 -8.31
C MET A 131 6.21 -4.69 -6.84
N LEU A 132 6.89 -3.70 -6.22
CA LEU A 132 6.63 -3.32 -4.83
C LEU A 132 5.23 -2.72 -4.64
N SER A 133 4.79 -1.84 -5.55
CA SER A 133 3.44 -1.25 -5.49
C SER A 133 2.37 -2.35 -5.62
N SER A 134 2.55 -3.28 -6.56
CA SER A 134 1.64 -4.42 -6.75
C SER A 134 1.60 -5.31 -5.51
N LEU A 135 2.76 -5.58 -4.89
CA LEU A 135 2.82 -6.36 -3.65
C LEU A 135 2.06 -5.67 -2.50
N LEU A 136 2.18 -4.36 -2.35
CA LEU A 136 1.45 -3.63 -1.31
C LEU A 136 -0.07 -3.68 -1.56
N VAL A 137 -0.52 -3.54 -2.81
CA VAL A 137 -1.95 -3.72 -3.16
C VAL A 137 -2.43 -5.14 -2.85
N ILE A 138 -1.65 -6.17 -3.18
CA ILE A 138 -1.96 -7.57 -2.83
C ILE A 138 -2.01 -7.75 -1.31
N THR A 139 -1.13 -7.08 -0.57
CA THR A 139 -1.06 -7.15 0.89
C THR A 139 -2.33 -6.55 1.52
N PHE A 140 -2.71 -5.34 1.13
CA PHE A 140 -3.96 -4.71 1.59
C PHE A 140 -5.20 -5.52 1.17
N SER A 141 -5.20 -6.10 -0.03
CA SER A 141 -6.28 -6.96 -0.51
C SER A 141 -6.36 -8.26 0.30
N THR A 142 -5.21 -8.84 0.65
CA THR A 142 -5.12 -10.03 1.50
C THR A 142 -5.67 -9.74 2.89
N TYR A 143 -5.37 -8.58 3.46
CA TYR A 143 -5.93 -8.18 4.75
C TYR A 143 -7.45 -8.07 4.68
N LEU A 144 -7.98 -7.37 3.67
CA LEU A 144 -9.42 -7.23 3.46
C LEU A 144 -10.14 -8.57 3.28
N ILE A 145 -9.60 -9.44 2.42
CA ILE A 145 -10.17 -10.77 2.14
C ILE A 145 -10.09 -11.65 3.39
N SER A 146 -8.95 -11.67 4.08
CA SER A 146 -8.76 -12.46 5.29
C SER A 146 -9.73 -12.02 6.38
N TRP A 147 -9.92 -10.71 6.54
CA TRP A 147 -10.91 -10.17 7.46
C TRP A 147 -12.31 -10.70 7.14
N ILE A 148 -12.76 -10.59 5.88
CA ILE A 148 -14.09 -11.06 5.45
C ILE A 148 -14.27 -12.56 5.72
N ILE A 149 -13.24 -13.37 5.44
CA ILE A 149 -13.27 -14.82 5.67
C ILE A 149 -13.38 -15.12 7.16
N TYR A 150 -12.51 -14.54 8.00
CA TYR A 150 -12.49 -14.82 9.44
C TYR A 150 -13.71 -14.26 10.17
N GLU A 151 -14.22 -13.12 9.74
CA GLU A 151 -15.49 -12.55 10.21
C GLU A 151 -16.63 -13.55 9.98
N ARG A 152 -16.68 -14.16 8.80
CA ARG A 152 -17.75 -15.09 8.41
C ARG A 152 -17.58 -16.49 9.00
N SER A 153 -16.35 -16.98 9.16
CA SER A 153 -16.08 -18.32 9.70
C SER A 153 -16.26 -18.42 11.21
N ASN A 154 -16.03 -17.33 11.96
CA ASN A 154 -16.26 -17.29 13.41
C ASN A 154 -17.75 -17.09 13.79
N PHE A 155 -18.66 -17.25 12.83
CA PHE A 155 -20.12 -17.20 13.01
C PHE A 155 -20.83 -18.51 12.63
N THR A 156 -20.08 -19.58 12.39
CA THR A 156 -20.58 -20.97 12.27
C THR A 156 -19.93 -21.82 13.33
#